data_AF-A0A9E5RIS0-F1
#
_entry.id   AF-A0A9E5RIS0-F1
#
_cell.length_a   1.000
_cell.length_b   1.000
_cell.length_c   1.000
_cell.angle_alpha   90.00
_cell.angle_beta   90.00
_cell.angle_gamma   90.00
#
_symmetry.space_group_name_H-M   'P 1'
#
loop_
_entity.id
_entity.type
_entity.pdbx_description
1 polymer ?
#
loop_
_entity_poly.entity_id
_entity_poly.type
_entity_poly.pdbx_seq_one_letter_code
_entity_poly.pdbx_strand_id
1 'polypeptide(L)' 'MSYSVNYEQEALADLEKLPKNVCQRIINKIDGLAQNFEQITSQPLSNNLSGFFKLRVGDYRIIYEFNRIEKSDRPLLNA' A
#
# COMPACT_ATOMS: atom_id res chain seq x y z
N MET A 1 7.65 12.68 -3.60
CA MET A 1 6.35 12.80 -2.88
C MET A 1 6.18 11.60 -1.97
N SER A 2 5.53 11.73 -0.81
CA SER A 2 5.22 10.59 0.08
C SER A 2 3.74 10.26 0.04
N TYR A 3 3.42 8.97 0.11
CA TYR A 3 2.04 8.48 0.23
C TYR A 3 1.64 8.39 1.71
N SER A 4 0.35 8.55 2.00
CA SER A 4 -0.21 8.17 3.30
C SER A 4 -0.55 6.69 3.30
N VAL A 5 -0.35 6.04 4.43
CA VAL A 5 -0.65 4.61 4.61
C VAL A 5 -1.93 4.47 5.42
N ASN A 6 -2.90 3.71 4.89
CA ASN A 6 -4.10 3.31 5.61
C ASN A 6 -4.14 1.78 5.67
N TYR A 7 -4.61 1.23 6.79
CA TYR A 7 -4.73 -0.21 7.00
C TYR A 7 -6.20 -0.60 7.04
N GLU A 8 -6.55 -1.68 6.34
CA GLU A 8 -7.85 -2.35 6.53
C GLU A 8 -7.90 -3.06 7.89
N GLN A 9 -9.10 -3.31 8.40
CA GLN A 9 -9.28 -3.96 9.70
C GLN A 9 -8.69 -5.38 9.70
N GLU A 10 -8.83 -6.09 8.59
CA GLU A 10 -8.26 -7.40 8.34
C GLU A 10 -6.73 -7.37 8.40
N ALA A 11 -6.12 -6.33 7.82
CA ALA A 11 -4.67 -6.15 7.86
C ALA A 11 -4.15 -5.91 9.28
N LEU A 12 -4.88 -5.14 10.08
CA LEU A 12 -4.55 -4.93 11.51
C LEU A 12 -4.68 -6.25 12.29
N ALA A 13 -5.78 -6.97 12.11
CA ALA A 13 -6.00 -8.27 12.76
C ALA A 13 -4.95 -9.30 12.38
N ASP A 14 -4.45 -9.27 11.14
CA ASP A 14 -3.36 -10.14 10.70
C ASP A 14 -2.01 -9.74 11.29
N LEU A 15 -1.71 -8.44 11.39
CA LEU A 15 -0.50 -7.94 12.06
C LEU A 15 -0.46 -8.32 13.55
N GLU A 16 -1.60 -8.28 14.24
CA GLU A 16 -1.72 -8.64 15.66
C GLU A 16 -1.36 -10.10 15.95
N LYS A 17 -1.56 -11.00 14.97
CA LYS A 17 -1.21 -12.42 15.10
C LYS A 17 0.30 -12.68 14.95
N LEU A 18 1.08 -11.69 14.49
CA LEU A 18 2.49 -11.86 14.18
C LEU A 18 3.38 -11.54 15.38
N PRO A 19 4.55 -12.20 15.49
CA PRO A 19 5.58 -11.80 16.43
C PRO A 19 5.99 -10.34 16.23
N LYS A 20 6.25 -9.63 17.34
CA LYS A 20 6.56 -8.18 17.33
C LYS A 20 7.68 -7.80 16.36
N ASN A 21 8.73 -8.62 16.26
CA ASN A 21 9.84 -8.40 15.35
C ASN A 21 9.43 -8.51 13.86
N VAL A 22 8.49 -9.40 13.54
CA VAL A 22 7.93 -9.53 12.19
C VAL A 22 7.05 -8.32 11.87
N CYS A 23 6.15 -7.96 12.79
CA CYS A 23 5.29 -6.78 12.64
C CYS A 23 6.12 -5.51 12.37
N GLN A 24 7.17 -5.27 13.17
CA GLN A 24 8.05 -4.11 12.96
C GLN A 24 8.75 -4.12 11.59
N ARG A 25 9.20 -5.30 11.11
CA ARG A 25 9.82 -5.41 9.78
C ARG A 25 8.83 -5.11 8.66
N ILE A 26 7.58 -5.51 8.83
CA ILE A 26 6.50 -5.26 7.88
C ILE A 26 6.20 -3.76 7.84
N ILE A 27 5.95 -3.13 9.00
CA ILE A 27 5.67 -1.69 9.11
C ILE A 27 6.81 -0.87 8.49
N ASN A 28 8.07 -1.16 8.84
CA ASN A 28 9.21 -0.44 8.27
C ASN A 28 9.29 -0.57 6.74
N LYS A 29 8.87 -1.71 6.17
CA LYS A 29 8.86 -1.90 4.72
C LYS A 29 7.73 -1.12 4.06
N ILE A 30 6.57 -1.04 4.70
CA ILE A 30 5.42 -0.24 4.24
C ILE A 30 5.78 1.26 4.28
N ASP A 31 6.38 1.74 5.37
CA ASP A 31 6.81 3.13 5.49
C ASP A 31 7.87 3.48 4.43
N GLY A 32 8.84 2.59 4.22
CA GLY A 32 9.85 2.75 3.18
C GLY A 32 9.24 2.78 1.77
N LEU A 33 8.20 1.98 1.52
CA LEU A 33 7.44 2.00 0.28
C LEU A 33 6.71 3.33 0.10
N ALA A 34 6.01 3.81 1.13
CA ALA A 34 5.25 5.05 1.07
C ALA A 34 6.14 6.29 0.85
N GLN A 35 7.34 6.30 1.43
CA GLN A 35 8.32 7.39 1.28
C GLN A 35 8.98 7.41 -0.11
N ASN A 36 9.22 6.24 -0.72
CA ASN A 36 10.00 6.10 -1.95
C ASN A 36 9.19 5.42 -3.07
N PHE A 37 7.87 5.58 -3.06
CA PHE A 37 6.95 4.83 -3.92
C PHE A 37 7.31 4.91 -5.40
N GLU A 38 7.66 6.10 -5.87
CA GLU A 38 8.01 6.36 -7.27
C GLU A 38 9.32 5.68 -7.72
N GLN A 39 10.17 5.30 -6.77
CA GLN A 39 11.45 4.62 -7.03
C GLN A 39 11.32 3.10 -6.93
N ILE A 40 10.17 2.58 -6.50
CA ILE A 40 9.95 1.16 -6.27
C ILE A 40 8.98 0.62 -7.32
N THR A 41 9.43 -0.36 -8.09
CA THR A 41 8.56 -1.08 -9.01
C THR A 41 7.60 -1.99 -8.23
N SER A 42 6.35 -1.55 -8.13
CA SER A 42 5.27 -2.33 -7.54
C SER A 42 4.96 -3.55 -8.41
N GLN A 43 4.81 -4.74 -7.80
CA GLN A 43 4.48 -5.96 -8.53
C GLN A 43 2.97 -6.16 -8.58
N PRO A 44 2.31 -5.99 -9.75
CA PRO A 44 0.87 -6.14 -9.85
C PRO A 44 0.45 -7.58 -9.63
N LEU A 45 -0.72 -7.78 -9.04
CA LEU A 45 -1.42 -9.04 -9.02
C LEU A 45 -2.34 -9.15 -10.24
N SER A 46 -2.68 -10.37 -10.63
CA SER A 46 -3.44 -10.68 -11.85
C SER A 46 -4.83 -11.24 -11.53
N ASN A 47 -5.66 -11.38 -12.56
CA ASN A 47 -7.02 -11.93 -12.49
C ASN A 47 -7.92 -11.11 -11.56
N ASN A 48 -8.60 -11.76 -10.61
CA ASN A 48 -9.53 -11.15 -9.67
C ASN A 48 -8.88 -10.16 -8.68
N LEU A 49 -7.55 -10.05 -8.70
CA LEU A 49 -6.77 -9.12 -7.87
C LEU A 49 -6.14 -7.99 -8.70
N SER A 50 -6.65 -7.76 -9.91
CA SER A 50 -6.24 -6.62 -10.72
C SER A 50 -6.50 -5.30 -9.96
N GLY A 51 -5.51 -4.40 -9.94
CA GLY A 51 -5.54 -3.17 -9.13
C GLY A 51 -4.76 -3.29 -7.82
N PHE A 52 -4.52 -4.51 -7.34
CA PHE A 52 -3.66 -4.76 -6.19
C PHE A 52 -2.23 -5.08 -6.59
N PHE A 53 -1.32 -4.81 -5.66
CA PHE A 53 0.10 -5.02 -5.76
C PHE A 53 0.59 -5.84 -4.57
N LYS A 54 1.79 -6.41 -4.72
CA LYS A 54 2.42 -7.28 -3.72
C LYS A 54 3.78 -6.74 -3.30
N LEU A 55 3.98 -6.63 -1.99
CA LEU A 55 5.28 -6.38 -1.37
C LEU A 55 5.71 -7.59 -0.54
N ARG A 56 6.89 -8.15 -0.84
CA ARG A 56 7.44 -9.32 -0.12
C ARG A 56 8.30 -8.88 1.06
N VAL A 57 8.05 -9.46 2.24
CA VAL A 57 8.84 -9.26 3.47
C VAL A 57 9.16 -10.62 4.10
N GLY A 58 10.30 -11.20 3.72
CA GLY A 58 10.63 -12.58 4.12
C GLY A 58 9.55 -13.55 3.65
N ASP A 59 8.92 -14.26 4.58
CA ASP A 59 7.85 -15.22 4.29
C ASP A 59 6.47 -14.59 4.08
N TYR A 60 6.32 -13.30 4.44
CA TYR A 60 5.05 -12.57 4.39
C TYR A 60 4.88 -11.81 3.08
N ARG A 61 3.62 -11.63 2.68
CA ARG A 61 3.20 -10.86 1.49
C ARG A 61 2.18 -9.85 1.95
N ILE A 62 2.48 -8.58 1.70
CA ILE A 62 1.54 -7.48 1.89
C ILE A 62 0.84 -7.28 0.55
N ILE A 63 -0.49 -7.32 0.57
CA ILE A 63 -1.32 -6.95 -0.56
C ILE A 63 -1.75 -5.50 -0.32
N TYR A 64 -1.58 -4.63 -1.31
CA TYR A 64 -1.92 -3.22 -1.18
C TYR A 64 -2.40 -2.64 -2.51
N GLU A 65 -3.14 -1.55 -2.44
CA GLU A 65 -3.47 -0.68 -3.56
C GLU A 65 -2.97 0.74 -3.27
N PHE A 66 -3.00 1.61 -4.27
CA PHE A 66 -2.68 3.02 -4.09
C PHE A 66 -3.56 3.88 -4.99
N ASN A 67 -3.90 5.07 -4.51
CA ASN A 67 -4.62 6.07 -5.29
C ASN A 67 -3.75 7.32 -5.41
N ARG A 68 -3.45 7.71 -6.65
CA ARG A 68 -2.92 9.03 -6.94
C ARG A 68 -4.12 9.93 -7.18
N ILE A 69 -4.55 10.68 -6.16
CA ILE A 69 -5.54 11.73 -6.37
C ILE A 69 -4.86 12.77 -7.27
N GLU A 70 -5.00 12.63 -8.58
CA GLU A 70 -4.66 13.70 -9.51
C GLU A 70 -5.72 14.79 -9.32
N LYS A 71 -5.27 16.00 -8.95
CA LYS A 71 -6.11 17.20 -8.97
C LYS A 71 -6.38 17.59 -10.43
N SER A 72 -7.24 16.85 -11.09
CA SER A 72 -7.86 17.16 -12.38
C SER A 72 -9.17 16.37 -12.37
N ASP A 73 -10.33 16.95 -12.13
CA ASP A 73 -10.85 18.17 -12.75
C ASP A 73 -11.71 18.96 -11.76
N ARG A 74 -11.47 20.28 -11.66
CA ARG A 74 -12.57 21.20 -11.34
C ARG A 74 -13.54 21.11 -12.52
N PRO A 75 -14.82 20.78 -12.36
CA PRO A 75 -15.78 21.18 -13.35
C PRO A 75 -15.86 22.72 -13.28
N LEU A 76 -15.34 23.39 -14.31
CA LEU A 76 -15.79 24.74 -14.62
C LEU A 76 -17.24 24.62 -15.07
N LEU A 77 -18.18 24.60 -14.13
CA LEU A 77 -19.54 25.04 -14.42
C LEU A 77 -19.78 26.32 -13.64
N ASN A 78 -19.37 27.41 -14.28
CA ASN A 78 -20.19 28.62 -14.27
C ASN A 78 -21.40 28.31 -15.16
N ALA A 79 -22.60 28.36 -14.61
CA ALA A 79 -23.83 28.64 -15.31
C ALA A 79 -24.77 29.36 -14.33
#